data_AF-A0A4Q6EZT0-F1
#
_entry.id   AF-A0A4Q6EZT0-F1
#
_cell.length_a   1.000
_cell.length_b   1.000
_cell.length_c   1.000
_cell.angle_alpha   90.00
_cell.angle_beta   90.00
_cell.angle_gamma   90.00
#
_symmetry.space_group_name_H-M   'P 1'
#
loop_
_entity.id
_entity.type
_entity.pdbx_description
1 polymer ?
#
loop_
_entity_poly.entity_id
_entity_poly.type
_entity_poly.pdbx_seq_one_letter_code
_entity_poly.pdbx_strand_id
1 'polypeptide(L)'
;MLPALLALLLPLASHAADPVPVLKCPAVPESYSKMLTSLKVLQTQIKRDANGSCDPVRDEVIDLEKLLGERRKAVVDIIDRSKKEPLDSGSLDTVRSYVNDVTTKVLNTAELIDRSNNCFEEDKKQFGFGELASITLDATALAKTVAGPWSAPVALGGQALAGIFQGLERVVKNKRGFDFEKLDQRQSFVQSLCSYYNYRQDMENLMFPSRRASQLRKLEAALKANLDEMTKSCPECEKLVGDVANETQTSEVNKLATQTDRTYVRPLGTYTVQSVSAMAWVRAEGQRLRDETGDEFGIGRDLLSEKAADMDQFFFEKEAPRFLKAQNEKSYKLISEYSSYARSTGLLFAYEIARYVNLGVPTYNLNETEILELVTSFRDQVEAKGQSQLAYRIDDFERKSLDLLDRSILALQVQDSYCRFFQKAGYYNANLQYYCQGSTAAKVRGELARLEQSRNVMKTAAAPSAVRAAAPARGGNLALSAMIPLSLEEMSTDWADSLTKIVNHLRKDPFRFQKR
;
A
#
# COMPACT_ATOMS: atom_id res chain seq x y z
N MET A 1 58.98 -9.59 -9.70
CA MET A 1 58.77 -8.12 -9.75
C MET A 1 57.28 -7.88 -9.92
N LEU A 2 56.69 -7.22 -8.93
CA LEU A 2 55.30 -6.77 -8.87
C LEU A 2 55.00 -5.69 -9.95
N PRO A 3 53.71 -5.33 -10.15
CA PRO A 3 53.09 -4.72 -11.33
C PRO A 3 52.91 -3.18 -11.21
N ALA A 4 52.47 -2.55 -12.30
CA ALA A 4 51.68 -1.31 -12.38
C ALA A 4 51.44 -1.04 -13.90
N LEU A 5 50.43 -0.36 -14.45
CA LEU A 5 49.55 0.68 -13.95
C LEU A 5 48.55 0.96 -15.09
N LEU A 6 47.31 0.43 -15.05
CA LEU A 6 46.20 0.94 -15.87
C LEU A 6 44.85 0.41 -15.35
N ALA A 7 44.58 0.80 -14.11
CA ALA A 7 43.25 0.91 -13.51
C ALA A 7 43.18 2.30 -12.85
N LEU A 8 42.00 2.93 -12.80
CA LEU A 8 41.64 4.30 -12.34
C LEU A 8 41.40 5.26 -13.53
N LEU A 9 40.22 5.84 -13.80
CA LEU A 9 39.04 6.14 -12.98
C LEU A 9 37.76 6.14 -13.84
N LEU A 10 36.80 5.27 -13.52
CA LEU A 10 35.37 5.54 -13.74
C LEU A 10 34.77 5.60 -12.33
N PRO A 11 34.06 6.67 -11.95
CA PRO A 11 33.36 6.68 -10.68
C PRO A 11 32.21 5.67 -10.77
N LEU A 12 32.38 4.52 -10.12
CA LEU A 12 31.29 3.69 -9.63
C LEU A 12 30.58 4.49 -8.53
N ALA A 13 29.85 5.52 -8.93
CA ALA A 13 28.79 6.07 -8.12
C ALA A 13 27.58 5.14 -8.31
N SER A 14 27.64 3.98 -7.65
CA SER A 14 26.43 3.24 -7.28
C SER A 14 25.67 4.10 -6.28
N HIS A 15 25.00 5.14 -6.78
CA HIS A 15 23.80 5.61 -6.11
C HIS A 15 22.86 4.42 -6.18
N ALA A 16 22.80 3.68 -5.07
CA ALA A 16 21.63 2.91 -4.73
C ALA A 16 20.48 3.89 -4.91
N ALA A 17 19.80 3.81 -6.06
CA ALA A 17 18.57 4.52 -6.26
C ALA A 17 17.71 4.07 -5.09
N ASP A 18 17.47 4.98 -4.15
CA ASP A 18 16.54 4.74 -3.06
C ASP A 18 15.34 4.05 -3.68
N PRO A 19 14.98 2.84 -3.22
CA PRO A 19 13.90 2.10 -3.84
C PRO A 19 12.65 2.96 -3.69
N VAL A 20 12.32 3.70 -4.76
CA VAL A 20 11.12 4.52 -4.83
C VAL A 20 10.00 3.58 -4.39
N PRO A 21 9.32 3.90 -3.29
CA PRO A 21 8.44 2.95 -2.63
C PRO A 21 7.43 2.48 -3.65
N VAL A 22 7.55 1.21 -4.05
CA VAL A 22 6.48 0.52 -4.78
C VAL A 22 5.27 0.65 -3.88
N LEU A 23 4.13 1.03 -4.46
CA LEU A 23 2.88 1.07 -3.73
C LEU A 23 2.73 -0.28 -3.04
N LYS A 24 2.99 -0.33 -1.73
CA LYS A 24 2.73 -1.53 -0.95
C LYS A 24 1.23 -1.73 -1.11
N CYS A 25 0.82 -2.91 -1.57
CA CYS A 25 -0.58 -3.30 -1.47
C CYS A 25 -1.06 -2.88 -0.10
N PRO A 26 -2.16 -2.10 -0.01
CA PRO A 26 -2.55 -1.49 1.26
C PRO A 26 -2.52 -2.61 2.30
N ALA A 27 -1.72 -2.41 3.35
CA ALA A 27 -1.76 -3.32 4.48
C ALA A 27 -3.25 -3.44 4.85
N VAL A 28 -3.72 -4.68 5.04
CA VAL A 28 -5.11 -4.94 5.46
C VAL A 28 -5.42 -3.90 6.55
N PRO A 29 -6.39 -3.00 6.31
CA PRO A 29 -6.33 -1.66 6.87
C PRO A 29 -6.36 -1.69 8.41
N GLU A 30 -5.79 -0.64 9.01
CA GLU A 30 -6.28 -0.12 10.29
C GLU A 30 -7.78 0.15 10.15
N SER A 31 -8.59 -0.85 10.47
CA SER A 31 -9.79 -0.79 11.32
C SER A 31 -10.61 -2.06 11.04
N TYR A 32 -10.32 -3.11 11.79
CA TYR A 32 -11.30 -4.14 12.11
C TYR A 32 -12.68 -3.54 12.45
N SER A 33 -12.71 -2.38 13.10
CA SER A 33 -13.93 -1.61 13.33
C SER A 33 -14.66 -1.16 12.05
N LYS A 34 -13.96 -0.87 10.94
CA LYS A 34 -14.59 -0.62 9.64
C LYS A 34 -15.16 -1.88 9.02
N MET A 35 -14.51 -3.04 9.17
CA MET A 35 -15.09 -4.32 8.69
C MET A 35 -16.39 -4.63 9.42
N LEU A 36 -16.38 -4.56 10.76
CA LEU A 36 -17.60 -4.70 11.55
C LEU A 36 -18.66 -3.64 11.21
N THR A 37 -18.26 -2.38 11.02
CA THR A 37 -19.19 -1.32 10.61
C THR A 37 -19.79 -1.63 9.24
N SER A 38 -18.99 -2.17 8.31
CA SER A 38 -19.45 -2.54 6.97
C SER A 38 -20.43 -3.71 7.03
N LEU A 39 -20.18 -4.74 7.86
CA LEU A 39 -21.13 -5.83 8.09
C LEU A 39 -22.43 -5.35 8.74
N LYS A 40 -22.36 -4.42 9.70
CA LYS A 40 -23.56 -3.79 10.28
C LYS A 40 -24.33 -2.98 9.25
N VAL A 41 -23.63 -2.20 8.42
CA VAL A 41 -24.26 -1.48 7.30
C VAL A 41 -24.93 -2.47 6.36
N LEU A 42 -24.25 -3.55 5.97
CA LEU A 42 -24.84 -4.61 5.15
C LEU A 42 -26.09 -5.20 5.79
N GLN A 43 -26.03 -5.55 7.08
CA GLN A 43 -27.16 -6.08 7.83
C GLN A 43 -28.36 -5.12 7.79
N THR A 44 -28.12 -3.80 7.88
CA THR A 44 -29.18 -2.78 7.78
C THR A 44 -29.70 -2.56 6.35
N GLN A 45 -28.91 -2.90 5.34
CA GLN A 45 -29.28 -2.78 3.92
C GLN A 45 -30.08 -3.98 3.41
N ILE A 46 -30.01 -5.12 4.07
CA ILE A 46 -30.84 -6.28 3.75
C ILE A 46 -32.29 -5.94 4.06
N LYS A 47 -33.15 -6.01 3.04
CA LYS A 47 -34.59 -5.77 3.18
C LYS A 47 -35.16 -6.72 4.22
N ARG A 48 -35.94 -6.16 5.15
CA ARG A 48 -36.85 -6.96 5.98
C ARG A 48 -38.10 -7.20 5.17
N ASP A 49 -38.16 -8.32 4.46
CA ASP A 49 -39.34 -8.70 3.73
C ASP A 49 -40.33 -9.42 4.66
N ALA A 50 -41.63 -9.21 4.43
CA ALA A 50 -42.68 -9.82 5.26
C ALA A 50 -42.69 -11.35 5.18
N ASN A 51 -42.08 -11.92 4.14
CA ASN A 51 -42.02 -13.35 3.88
C ASN A 51 -40.73 -14.02 4.41
N GLY A 52 -39.79 -13.25 4.97
CA GLY A 52 -38.53 -13.76 5.52
C GLY A 52 -37.57 -14.36 4.47
N SER A 53 -37.75 -14.10 3.18
CA SER A 53 -36.89 -14.62 2.12
C SER A 53 -35.46 -14.10 2.21
N CYS A 54 -35.25 -12.97 2.89
CA CYS A 54 -33.94 -12.38 3.11
C CYS A 54 -33.30 -12.73 4.46
N ASP A 55 -34.02 -13.46 5.32
CA ASP A 55 -33.52 -13.87 6.63
C ASP A 55 -32.26 -14.76 6.54
N PRO A 56 -32.15 -15.74 5.61
CA PRO A 56 -30.93 -16.54 5.49
C PRO A 56 -29.67 -15.71 5.19
N VAL A 57 -29.79 -14.68 4.33
CA VAL A 57 -28.69 -13.76 4.02
C VAL A 57 -28.31 -12.98 5.27
N ARG A 58 -29.31 -12.48 6.00
CA ARG A 58 -29.13 -11.70 7.21
C ARG A 58 -28.49 -12.51 8.33
N ASP A 59 -28.91 -13.76 8.51
CA ASP A 59 -28.39 -14.66 9.52
C ASP A 59 -26.93 -15.02 9.24
N GLU A 60 -26.55 -15.29 7.99
CA GLU A 60 -25.14 -15.50 7.65
C GLU A 60 -24.27 -14.25 7.88
N VAL A 61 -24.79 -13.05 7.60
CA VAL A 61 -24.08 -11.80 7.91
C VAL A 61 -23.93 -11.61 9.43
N ILE A 62 -24.95 -11.95 10.22
CA ILE A 62 -24.90 -11.90 11.69
C ILE A 62 -23.87 -12.91 12.22
N ASP A 63 -23.86 -14.12 11.70
CA ASP A 63 -22.90 -15.15 12.09
C ASP A 63 -21.47 -14.75 11.75
N LEU A 64 -21.25 -14.17 10.57
CA LEU A 64 -19.96 -13.61 10.20
C LEU A 64 -19.56 -12.46 11.13
N GLU A 65 -20.50 -11.57 11.50
CA GLU A 65 -20.24 -10.49 12.46
C GLU A 65 -19.83 -11.05 13.84
N LYS A 66 -20.54 -12.06 14.35
CA LYS A 66 -20.19 -12.72 15.63
C LYS A 66 -18.82 -13.37 15.58
N LEU A 67 -18.52 -14.05 14.47
CA LEU A 67 -17.23 -14.72 14.26
C LEU A 67 -16.09 -13.71 14.28
N LEU A 68 -16.24 -12.58 13.57
CA LEU A 68 -15.28 -11.49 13.59
C LEU A 68 -15.24 -10.79 14.94
N GLY A 69 -16.38 -10.67 15.64
CA GLY A 69 -16.55 -10.06 16.95
C GLY A 69 -15.78 -10.77 18.06
N GLU A 70 -16.25 -11.97 18.38
CA GLU A 70 -15.91 -12.69 19.61
C GLU A 70 -14.66 -13.55 19.42
N ARG A 71 -14.62 -14.36 18.35
CA ARG A 71 -13.51 -15.32 18.13
C ARG A 71 -12.23 -14.65 17.63
N ARG A 72 -12.32 -13.57 16.84
CA ARG A 72 -11.13 -12.83 16.41
C ARG A 72 -10.34 -12.29 17.59
N LYS A 73 -11.02 -11.79 18.64
CA LYS A 73 -10.34 -11.27 19.83
C LYS A 73 -9.45 -12.35 20.46
N ALA A 74 -9.99 -13.56 20.64
CA ALA A 74 -9.21 -14.68 21.16
C ALA A 74 -8.00 -15.02 20.27
N VAL A 75 -8.16 -14.96 18.93
CA VAL A 75 -7.06 -15.18 17.98
C VAL A 75 -6.00 -14.08 18.04
N VAL A 76 -6.40 -12.82 18.17
CA VAL A 76 -5.47 -11.69 18.36
C VAL A 76 -4.72 -11.84 19.69
N ASP A 77 -5.40 -12.25 20.76
CA ASP A 77 -4.77 -12.50 22.06
C ASP A 77 -3.77 -13.67 21.99
N ILE A 78 -4.05 -14.70 21.17
CA ILE A 78 -3.09 -15.77 20.85
C ILE A 78 -1.87 -15.20 20.11
N ILE A 79 -2.07 -14.38 19.08
CA ILE A 79 -1.00 -13.75 18.30
C ILE A 79 -0.14 -12.82 19.16
N ASP A 80 -0.75 -12.01 20.02
CA ASP A 80 0.00 -11.10 20.86
C ASP A 80 0.82 -11.84 21.92
N ARG A 81 0.33 -12.99 22.40
CA ARG A 81 1.14 -13.93 23.21
C ARG A 81 2.27 -14.57 22.40
N SER A 82 2.02 -14.92 21.14
CA SER A 82 3.02 -15.56 20.26
C SER A 82 4.26 -14.69 20.02
N LYS A 83 4.15 -13.37 20.20
CA LYS A 83 5.28 -12.44 20.11
C LYS A 83 6.28 -12.59 21.26
N LYS A 84 5.84 -13.16 22.39
CA LYS A 84 6.63 -13.32 23.60
C LYS A 84 7.02 -14.77 23.86
N GLU A 85 6.14 -15.70 23.48
CA GLU A 85 6.29 -17.13 23.76
C GLU A 85 5.92 -17.94 22.51
N PRO A 86 6.59 -19.08 22.24
CA PRO A 86 6.15 -20.01 21.20
C PRO A 86 4.72 -20.49 21.46
N LEU A 87 3.94 -20.66 20.39
CA LEU A 87 2.57 -21.16 20.49
C LEU A 87 2.52 -22.66 20.68
N ASP A 88 1.63 -23.11 21.57
CA ASP A 88 1.26 -24.51 21.68
C ASP A 88 0.37 -24.97 20.51
N SER A 89 0.23 -26.29 20.35
CA SER A 89 -0.56 -26.90 19.27
C SER A 89 -2.05 -26.52 19.30
N GLY A 90 -2.65 -26.40 20.48
CA GLY A 90 -4.06 -26.02 20.62
C GLY A 90 -4.33 -24.57 20.22
N SER A 91 -3.39 -23.68 20.54
CA SER A 91 -3.41 -22.28 20.10
C SER A 91 -3.29 -22.18 18.57
N LEU A 92 -2.43 -22.98 17.95
CA LEU A 92 -2.33 -23.08 16.48
C LEU A 92 -3.63 -23.58 15.84
N ASP A 93 -4.25 -24.62 16.40
CA ASP A 93 -5.51 -25.16 15.88
C ASP A 93 -6.68 -24.19 16.04
N THR A 94 -6.68 -23.38 17.10
CA THR A 94 -7.67 -22.30 17.27
C THR A 94 -7.55 -21.25 16.17
N VAL A 95 -6.32 -20.83 15.85
CA VAL A 95 -6.05 -19.88 14.75
C VAL A 95 -6.48 -20.48 13.41
N ARG A 96 -6.17 -21.75 13.16
CA ARG A 96 -6.55 -22.45 11.93
C ARG A 96 -8.06 -22.55 11.77
N SER A 97 -8.75 -23.01 12.81
CA SER A 97 -10.23 -23.10 12.82
C SER A 97 -10.85 -21.74 12.54
N TYR A 98 -10.37 -20.67 13.18
CA TYR A 98 -10.87 -19.33 12.92
C TYR A 98 -10.74 -18.92 11.45
N VAL A 99 -9.59 -19.15 10.81
CA VAL A 99 -9.43 -18.80 9.38
C VAL A 99 -10.34 -19.64 8.48
N ASN A 100 -10.47 -20.93 8.75
CA ASN A 100 -11.37 -21.81 7.99
C ASN A 100 -12.83 -21.38 8.15
N ASP A 101 -13.25 -21.05 9.37
CA ASP A 101 -14.62 -20.62 9.66
C ASP A 101 -14.91 -19.27 9.01
N VAL A 102 -13.97 -18.32 9.06
CA VAL A 102 -14.14 -17.00 8.42
C VAL A 102 -14.24 -17.18 6.91
N THR A 103 -13.36 -17.99 6.34
CA THR A 103 -13.38 -18.26 4.89
C THR A 103 -14.70 -18.89 4.46
N THR A 104 -15.14 -19.92 5.18
CA THR A 104 -16.38 -20.64 4.87
C THR A 104 -17.60 -19.74 5.02
N LYS A 105 -17.65 -18.93 6.08
CA LYS A 105 -18.75 -17.98 6.32
C LYS A 105 -18.77 -16.86 5.29
N VAL A 106 -17.61 -16.33 4.90
CA VAL A 106 -17.49 -15.36 3.81
C VAL A 106 -18.01 -15.95 2.50
N LEU A 107 -17.66 -17.20 2.19
CA LEU A 107 -18.12 -17.91 1.01
C LEU A 107 -19.64 -18.09 0.98
N ASN A 108 -20.20 -18.61 2.07
CA ASN A 108 -21.64 -18.82 2.19
C ASN A 108 -22.39 -17.49 2.08
N THR A 109 -21.90 -16.45 2.76
CA THR A 109 -22.45 -15.09 2.68
C THR A 109 -22.43 -14.58 1.24
N ALA A 110 -21.30 -14.73 0.54
CA ALA A 110 -21.16 -14.33 -0.85
C ALA A 110 -22.14 -15.08 -1.78
N GLU A 111 -22.32 -16.38 -1.59
CA GLU A 111 -23.26 -17.22 -2.35
C GLU A 111 -24.72 -16.82 -2.13
N LEU A 112 -25.09 -16.57 -0.88
CA LEU A 112 -26.44 -16.13 -0.54
C LEU A 112 -26.73 -14.74 -1.07
N ILE A 113 -25.79 -13.79 -0.98
CA ILE A 113 -25.94 -12.44 -1.55
C ILE A 113 -26.17 -12.51 -3.07
N ASP A 114 -25.40 -13.35 -3.76
CA ASP A 114 -25.48 -13.50 -5.22
C ASP A 114 -26.82 -14.11 -5.68
N ARG A 115 -27.28 -15.17 -4.99
CA ARG A 115 -28.59 -15.79 -5.27
C ARG A 115 -29.75 -14.86 -4.90
N SER A 116 -29.59 -14.05 -3.87
CA SER A 116 -30.65 -13.24 -3.28
C SER A 116 -30.67 -11.82 -3.83
N ASN A 117 -30.68 -11.71 -5.16
CA ASN A 117 -30.63 -10.44 -5.90
C ASN A 117 -31.72 -9.42 -5.51
N ASN A 118 -32.80 -9.87 -4.87
CA ASN A 118 -33.94 -9.07 -4.44
C ASN A 118 -33.81 -8.53 -3.01
N CYS A 119 -32.84 -9.03 -2.22
CA CYS A 119 -32.67 -8.66 -0.81
C CYS A 119 -32.00 -7.31 -0.58
N PHE A 120 -31.51 -6.68 -1.65
CA PHE A 120 -30.89 -5.35 -1.61
C PHE A 120 -31.73 -4.38 -2.44
N GLU A 121 -31.74 -3.10 -2.06
CA GLU A 121 -32.21 -2.04 -2.95
C GLU A 121 -31.27 -1.92 -4.15
N GLU A 122 -31.79 -1.64 -5.34
CA GLU A 122 -31.01 -1.62 -6.60
C GLU A 122 -29.79 -0.68 -6.52
N ASP A 123 -29.91 0.41 -5.77
CA ASP A 123 -28.87 1.43 -5.58
C ASP A 123 -27.87 1.09 -4.45
N LYS A 124 -28.15 0.06 -3.64
CA LYS A 124 -27.38 -0.31 -2.45
C LYS A 124 -26.62 -1.65 -2.60
N LYS A 125 -26.58 -2.23 -3.80
CA LYS A 125 -25.77 -3.44 -4.12
C LYS A 125 -24.24 -3.23 -4.05
N GLN A 126 -23.78 -2.09 -3.52
CA GLN A 126 -22.37 -1.74 -3.44
C GLN A 126 -21.61 -2.45 -2.32
N PHE A 127 -22.24 -3.26 -1.47
CA PHE A 127 -21.47 -4.16 -0.62
C PHE A 127 -20.72 -5.15 -1.51
N GLY A 128 -19.43 -4.88 -1.70
CA GLY A 128 -18.62 -5.53 -2.70
C GLY A 128 -18.09 -6.86 -2.18
N PHE A 129 -17.84 -7.76 -3.12
CA PHE A 129 -16.92 -8.87 -2.89
C PHE A 129 -15.55 -8.39 -2.38
N GLY A 130 -15.19 -7.11 -2.57
CA GLY A 130 -13.98 -6.50 -2.01
C GLY A 130 -13.98 -6.50 -0.47
N GLU A 131 -15.09 -6.14 0.18
CA GLU A 131 -15.22 -6.16 1.64
C GLU A 131 -15.11 -7.58 2.17
N LEU A 132 -15.80 -8.53 1.55
CA LEU A 132 -15.71 -9.95 1.89
C LEU A 132 -14.29 -10.51 1.70
N ALA A 133 -13.64 -10.19 0.57
CA ALA A 133 -12.24 -10.57 0.33
C ALA A 133 -11.30 -9.94 1.35
N SER A 134 -11.56 -8.70 1.79
CA SER A 134 -10.77 -8.04 2.83
C SER A 134 -10.86 -8.74 4.18
N ILE A 135 -12.03 -9.32 4.50
CA ILE A 135 -12.24 -10.12 5.72
C ILE A 135 -11.41 -11.41 5.66
N THR A 136 -11.44 -12.11 4.52
CA THR A 136 -10.61 -13.31 4.31
C THR A 136 -9.11 -12.97 4.34
N LEU A 137 -8.72 -11.83 3.76
CA LEU A 137 -7.35 -11.32 3.82
C LEU A 137 -6.90 -11.00 5.26
N ASP A 138 -7.75 -10.41 6.11
CA ASP A 138 -7.43 -10.17 7.52
C ASP A 138 -7.22 -11.49 8.26
N ALA A 139 -8.13 -12.45 8.10
CA ALA A 139 -8.02 -13.74 8.75
C ALA A 139 -6.75 -14.49 8.31
N THR A 140 -6.45 -14.51 7.02
CA THR A 140 -5.22 -15.13 6.48
C THR A 140 -3.96 -14.38 6.90
N ALA A 141 -3.99 -13.05 7.00
CA ALA A 141 -2.88 -12.25 7.53
C ALA A 141 -2.63 -12.53 9.02
N LEU A 142 -3.67 -12.68 9.85
CA LEU A 142 -3.55 -13.08 11.24
C LEU A 142 -2.90 -14.46 11.37
N ALA A 143 -3.36 -15.44 10.58
CA ALA A 143 -2.69 -16.73 10.53
C ALA A 143 -1.23 -16.62 10.06
N LYS A 144 -0.92 -15.72 9.13
CA LYS A 144 0.45 -15.48 8.68
C LYS A 144 1.36 -14.96 9.77
N THR A 145 0.85 -14.17 10.71
CA THR A 145 1.66 -13.71 11.86
C THR A 145 2.04 -14.85 12.79
N VAL A 146 1.12 -15.79 13.03
CA VAL A 146 1.32 -16.99 13.86
C VAL A 146 2.25 -18.00 13.19
N ALA A 147 2.02 -18.21 11.90
CA ALA A 147 2.78 -19.12 11.06
C ALA A 147 4.19 -18.57 10.73
N GLY A 148 4.46 -17.30 11.05
CA GLY A 148 5.68 -16.63 10.65
C GLY A 148 5.76 -16.44 9.12
N PRO A 149 6.84 -15.78 8.64
CA PRO A 149 7.00 -15.44 7.22
C PRO A 149 7.06 -16.66 6.29
N TRP A 150 7.26 -17.86 6.85
CA TRP A 150 7.54 -19.07 6.08
C TRP A 150 6.40 -20.10 6.05
N SER A 151 5.53 -20.18 7.08
CA SER A 151 4.54 -21.28 7.19
C SER A 151 3.08 -20.95 6.84
N ALA A 152 2.77 -19.69 6.58
CA ALA A 152 1.39 -19.23 6.32
C ALA A 152 0.71 -19.75 5.04
N PRO A 153 1.40 -19.93 3.90
CA PRO A 153 0.70 -20.23 2.65
C PRO A 153 -0.02 -21.57 2.61
N VAL A 154 0.42 -22.56 3.41
CA VAL A 154 0.13 -23.97 3.09
C VAL A 154 -0.97 -24.59 3.94
N ALA A 155 -1.00 -24.33 5.26
CA ALA A 155 -1.97 -24.99 6.14
C ALA A 155 -3.41 -24.46 6.01
N LEU A 156 -3.58 -23.27 5.44
CA LEU A 156 -4.88 -22.60 5.27
C LEU A 156 -5.21 -22.30 3.80
N GLY A 157 -4.25 -22.56 2.90
CA GLY A 157 -4.25 -22.11 1.52
C GLY A 157 -5.43 -22.66 0.72
N GLY A 158 -5.70 -23.97 0.74
CA GLY A 158 -6.67 -24.58 -0.19
C GLY A 158 -8.08 -23.98 -0.09
N GLN A 159 -8.65 -23.91 1.12
CA GLN A 159 -10.01 -23.40 1.34
C GLN A 159 -10.09 -21.87 1.24
N ALA A 160 -9.11 -21.15 1.79
CA ALA A 160 -9.03 -19.69 1.68
C ALA A 160 -8.87 -19.24 0.22
N LEU A 161 -7.98 -19.91 -0.52
CA LEU A 161 -7.81 -19.73 -1.95
C LEU A 161 -9.11 -20.06 -2.66
N ALA A 162 -9.70 -21.24 -2.45
CA ALA A 162 -10.94 -21.63 -3.11
C ALA A 162 -12.06 -20.60 -2.87
N GLY A 163 -12.14 -20.04 -1.66
CA GLY A 163 -13.14 -19.02 -1.35
C GLY A 163 -12.94 -17.71 -2.08
N ILE A 164 -11.70 -17.28 -2.16
CA ILE A 164 -11.32 -16.07 -2.87
C ILE A 164 -11.44 -16.28 -4.38
N PHE A 165 -11.10 -17.47 -4.90
CA PHE A 165 -11.33 -17.84 -6.28
C PHE A 165 -12.81 -17.84 -6.60
N GLN A 166 -13.68 -18.42 -5.79
CA GLN A 166 -15.11 -18.39 -6.07
C GLN A 166 -15.66 -16.95 -6.04
N GLY A 167 -15.20 -16.11 -5.11
CA GLY A 167 -15.55 -14.70 -5.08
C GLY A 167 -15.06 -13.93 -6.32
N LEU A 168 -13.79 -14.11 -6.69
CA LEU A 168 -13.18 -13.44 -7.83
C LEU A 168 -13.68 -14.00 -9.16
N GLU A 169 -13.89 -15.31 -9.27
CA GLU A 169 -14.46 -15.99 -10.42
C GLU A 169 -15.87 -15.48 -10.70
N ARG A 170 -16.67 -15.14 -9.69
CA ARG A 170 -17.97 -14.46 -9.91
C ARG A 170 -17.80 -13.07 -10.50
N VAL A 171 -16.83 -12.28 -10.01
CA VAL A 171 -16.51 -10.96 -10.60
C VAL A 171 -16.05 -11.12 -12.06
N VAL A 172 -15.20 -12.12 -12.33
CA VAL A 172 -14.67 -12.44 -13.66
C VAL A 172 -15.80 -12.92 -14.60
N LYS A 173 -16.62 -13.88 -14.14
CA LYS A 173 -17.71 -14.51 -14.91
C LYS A 173 -18.88 -13.57 -15.16
N ASN A 174 -19.20 -12.68 -14.22
CA ASN A 174 -20.24 -11.69 -14.42
C ASN A 174 -19.87 -10.63 -15.48
N LYS A 175 -18.61 -10.63 -15.97
CA LYS A 175 -18.06 -9.89 -17.13
C LYS A 175 -18.25 -8.37 -17.16
N ARG A 176 -19.11 -7.79 -16.30
CA ARG A 176 -19.15 -6.38 -15.93
C ARG A 176 -17.81 -6.07 -15.26
N GLY A 177 -16.82 -5.68 -16.05
CA GLY A 177 -15.56 -5.18 -15.53
C GLY A 177 -15.80 -3.95 -14.65
N PHE A 178 -14.73 -3.38 -14.12
CA PHE A 178 -14.86 -2.25 -13.21
C PHE A 178 -15.22 -0.97 -13.97
N ASP A 179 -15.98 -0.09 -13.31
CA ASP A 179 -16.26 1.28 -13.77
C ASP A 179 -15.27 2.25 -13.12
N PHE A 180 -14.17 2.53 -13.82
CA PHE A 180 -13.07 3.32 -13.26
C PHE A 180 -13.36 4.82 -13.12
N GLU A 181 -14.51 5.30 -13.58
CA GLU A 181 -14.98 6.65 -13.26
C GLU A 181 -15.36 6.76 -11.78
N LYS A 182 -15.85 5.67 -11.18
CA LYS A 182 -16.28 5.63 -9.78
C LYS A 182 -15.11 5.29 -8.85
N LEU A 183 -15.05 5.96 -7.70
CA LEU A 183 -13.92 5.81 -6.76
C LEU A 183 -13.95 4.46 -6.04
N ASP A 184 -15.13 4.01 -5.63
CA ASP A 184 -15.39 2.70 -5.02
C ASP A 184 -14.88 1.57 -5.93
N GLN A 185 -15.26 1.57 -7.20
CA GLN A 185 -14.87 0.53 -8.17
C GLN A 185 -13.36 0.51 -8.43
N ARG A 186 -12.69 1.68 -8.43
CA ARG A 186 -11.22 1.75 -8.49
C ARG A 186 -10.57 1.11 -7.27
N GLN A 187 -11.09 1.39 -6.07
CA GLN A 187 -10.58 0.80 -4.85
C GLN A 187 -10.80 -0.71 -4.84
N SER A 188 -11.98 -1.19 -5.23
CA SER A 188 -12.29 -2.62 -5.35
C SER A 188 -11.36 -3.32 -6.33
N PHE A 189 -11.06 -2.71 -7.49
CA PHE A 189 -10.09 -3.26 -8.44
C PHE A 189 -8.70 -3.41 -7.82
N VAL A 190 -8.17 -2.35 -7.20
CA VAL A 190 -6.83 -2.37 -6.60
C VAL A 190 -6.74 -3.40 -5.48
N GLN A 191 -7.77 -3.48 -4.63
CA GLN A 191 -7.85 -4.49 -3.56
C GLN A 191 -7.91 -5.90 -4.15
N SER A 192 -8.73 -6.13 -5.17
CA SER A 192 -8.87 -7.43 -5.81
C SER A 192 -7.57 -7.85 -6.51
N LEU A 193 -6.91 -6.91 -7.21
CA LEU A 193 -5.62 -7.12 -7.86
C LEU A 193 -4.53 -7.46 -6.84
N CYS A 194 -4.47 -6.75 -5.72
CA CYS A 194 -3.52 -7.01 -4.63
C CYS A 194 -3.78 -8.36 -3.95
N SER A 195 -5.05 -8.70 -3.73
CA SER A 195 -5.44 -10.01 -3.22
C SER A 195 -4.94 -11.09 -4.16
N TYR A 196 -5.29 -10.98 -5.44
CA TYR A 196 -4.91 -11.94 -6.45
C TYR A 196 -3.39 -12.08 -6.58
N TYR A 197 -2.64 -10.98 -6.59
CA TYR A 197 -1.18 -11.01 -6.63
C TYR A 197 -0.57 -11.81 -5.48
N ASN A 198 -1.06 -11.61 -4.26
CA ASN A 198 -0.61 -12.37 -3.10
C ASN A 198 -0.94 -13.85 -3.23
N TYR A 199 -2.15 -14.19 -3.67
CA TYR A 199 -2.61 -15.58 -3.78
C TYR A 199 -2.03 -16.33 -4.96
N ARG A 200 -1.70 -15.64 -6.05
CA ARG A 200 -1.12 -16.27 -7.23
C ARG A 200 0.21 -16.94 -6.90
N GLN A 201 1.05 -16.32 -6.06
CA GLN A 201 2.28 -16.97 -5.64
C GLN A 201 2.01 -18.29 -4.90
N ASP A 202 0.95 -18.33 -4.09
CA ASP A 202 0.52 -19.54 -3.39
C ASP A 202 -0.04 -20.58 -4.37
N MET A 203 -0.81 -20.16 -5.38
CA MET A 203 -1.24 -21.04 -6.48
C MET A 203 -0.05 -21.62 -7.22
N GLU A 204 0.94 -20.80 -7.58
CA GLU A 204 2.13 -21.28 -8.29
C GLU A 204 2.90 -22.30 -7.46
N ASN A 205 2.92 -22.14 -6.13
CA ASN A 205 3.52 -23.14 -5.24
C ASN A 205 2.71 -24.45 -5.22
N LEU A 206 1.38 -24.39 -5.26
CA LEU A 206 0.50 -25.56 -5.35
C LEU A 206 0.59 -26.25 -6.72
N MET A 207 0.64 -25.47 -7.80
CA MET A 207 0.76 -25.98 -9.18
C MET A 207 2.16 -26.52 -9.48
N PHE A 208 3.20 -25.98 -8.83
CA PHE A 208 4.58 -26.40 -9.04
C PHE A 208 5.25 -26.75 -7.72
N PRO A 209 4.87 -27.87 -7.07
CA PRO A 209 5.45 -28.31 -5.81
C PRO A 209 6.98 -28.42 -5.85
N SER A 210 7.55 -28.76 -7.01
CA SER A 210 9.00 -28.81 -7.22
C SER A 210 9.69 -27.45 -7.06
N ARG A 211 9.06 -26.36 -7.50
CA ARG A 211 9.56 -24.99 -7.29
C ARG A 211 9.52 -24.64 -5.80
N ARG A 212 8.41 -25.00 -5.12
CA ARG A 212 8.28 -24.82 -3.68
C ARG A 212 9.33 -25.63 -2.90
N ALA A 213 9.56 -26.88 -3.27
CA ALA A 213 10.61 -27.71 -2.70
C ALA A 213 12.00 -27.07 -2.89
N SER A 214 12.27 -26.47 -4.06
CA SER A 214 13.52 -25.70 -4.28
C SER A 214 13.62 -24.48 -3.37
N GLN A 215 12.54 -23.71 -3.20
CA GLN A 215 12.49 -22.58 -2.27
C GLN A 215 12.73 -23.01 -0.82
N LEU A 216 12.09 -24.10 -0.38
CA LEU A 216 12.25 -24.66 0.96
C LEU A 216 13.68 -25.15 1.19
N ARG A 217 14.34 -25.78 0.20
CA ARG A 217 15.76 -26.14 0.30
C ARG A 217 16.68 -24.93 0.43
N LYS A 218 16.43 -23.86 -0.33
CA LYS A 218 17.20 -22.61 -0.22
C LYS A 218 17.01 -21.97 1.15
N LEU A 219 15.78 -21.97 1.65
CA LEU A 219 15.46 -21.48 2.99
C LEU A 219 16.11 -22.33 4.08
N GLU A 220 16.06 -23.66 3.98
CA GLU A 220 16.72 -24.58 4.90
C GLU A 220 18.23 -24.30 4.94
N ALA A 221 18.88 -24.12 3.80
CA ALA A 221 20.29 -23.79 3.72
C ALA A 221 20.62 -22.44 4.38
N ALA A 222 19.77 -21.42 4.17
CA ALA A 222 19.94 -20.10 4.79
C ALA A 222 19.72 -20.15 6.32
N LEU A 223 18.69 -20.87 6.78
CA LEU A 223 18.43 -21.07 8.21
C LEU A 223 19.57 -21.84 8.88
N LYS A 224 20.09 -22.88 8.22
CA LYS A 224 21.24 -23.63 8.70
C LYS A 224 22.49 -22.74 8.80
N ALA A 225 22.79 -21.94 7.79
CA ALA A 225 23.92 -21.02 7.83
C ALA A 225 23.79 -19.98 8.97
N ASN A 226 22.59 -19.42 9.17
CA ASN A 226 22.32 -18.51 10.29
C ASN A 226 22.48 -19.20 11.65
N LEU A 227 21.99 -20.44 11.79
CA LEU A 227 22.16 -21.24 13.01
C LEU A 227 23.64 -21.53 13.28
N ASP A 228 24.41 -21.93 12.26
CA ASP A 228 25.85 -22.17 12.37
C ASP A 228 26.63 -20.91 12.77
N GLU A 229 26.18 -19.72 12.34
CA GLU A 229 26.76 -18.44 12.77
C GLU A 229 26.40 -18.10 14.22
N MET A 230 25.14 -18.32 14.61
CA MET A 230 24.68 -18.08 15.99
C MET A 230 25.38 -19.02 16.97
N THR A 231 25.49 -20.31 16.69
CA THR A 231 26.15 -21.28 17.59
C THR A 231 27.65 -21.01 17.75
N LYS A 232 28.33 -20.54 16.70
CA LYS A 232 29.74 -20.09 16.80
C LYS A 232 29.92 -18.90 17.73
N SER A 233 28.92 -18.01 17.78
CA SER A 233 28.98 -16.74 18.52
C SER A 233 28.38 -16.83 19.92
N CYS A 234 27.63 -17.91 20.20
CA CYS A 234 26.82 -18.09 21.40
C CYS A 234 26.80 -19.58 21.80
N PRO A 235 27.67 -20.02 22.73
CA PRO A 235 27.70 -21.41 23.21
C PRO A 235 26.37 -21.88 23.80
N GLU A 236 25.62 -20.99 24.47
CA GLU A 236 24.28 -21.30 24.98
C GLU A 236 23.27 -21.57 23.85
N CYS A 237 23.51 -21.00 22.65
CA CYS A 237 22.68 -21.22 21.48
C CYS A 237 22.86 -22.63 20.92
N GLU A 238 24.03 -23.26 21.07
CA GLU A 238 24.22 -24.68 20.72
C GLU A 238 23.33 -25.58 21.58
N LYS A 239 23.26 -25.29 22.88
CA LYS A 239 22.35 -26.00 23.78
C LYS A 239 20.89 -25.77 23.41
N LEU A 240 20.50 -24.51 23.11
CA LEU A 240 19.14 -24.21 22.64
C LEU A 240 18.77 -24.97 21.35
N VAL A 241 19.72 -25.12 20.42
CA VAL A 241 19.49 -25.91 19.21
C VAL A 241 19.17 -27.36 19.56
N GLY A 242 19.94 -27.96 20.47
CA GLY A 242 19.69 -29.31 20.97
C GLY A 242 18.35 -29.44 21.70
N ASP A 243 18.04 -28.52 22.62
CA ASP A 243 16.83 -28.56 23.43
C ASP A 243 15.55 -28.39 22.58
N VAL A 244 15.57 -27.51 21.58
CA VAL A 244 14.43 -27.34 20.66
C VAL A 244 14.30 -28.55 19.73
N ALA A 245 15.41 -29.09 19.21
CA ALA A 245 15.38 -30.24 18.32
C ALA A 245 14.92 -31.54 19.00
N ASN A 246 15.14 -31.67 20.31
CA ASN A 246 14.74 -32.83 21.11
C ASN A 246 13.35 -32.68 21.75
N GLU A 247 12.58 -31.66 21.36
CA GLU A 247 11.25 -31.39 21.91
C GLU A 247 11.24 -31.24 23.46
N THR A 248 12.31 -30.68 24.03
CA THR A 248 12.39 -30.38 25.47
C THR A 248 11.21 -29.50 25.88
N GLN A 249 10.76 -29.63 27.13
CA GLN A 249 9.59 -28.91 27.64
C GLN A 249 9.68 -27.40 27.35
N THR A 250 8.65 -26.82 26.72
CA THR A 250 8.66 -25.43 26.21
C THR A 250 9.02 -24.41 27.29
N SER A 251 8.66 -24.65 28.55
CA SER A 251 9.02 -23.80 29.68
C SER A 251 10.53 -23.74 29.93
N GLU A 252 11.25 -24.85 29.73
CA GLU A 252 12.70 -24.91 29.90
C GLU A 252 13.42 -24.23 28.73
N VAL A 253 12.95 -24.46 27.51
CA VAL A 253 13.44 -23.78 26.30
C VAL A 253 13.25 -22.26 26.42
N ASN A 254 12.08 -21.79 26.84
CA ASN A 254 11.80 -20.36 27.01
C ASN A 254 12.66 -19.73 28.11
N LYS A 255 12.89 -20.47 29.21
CA LYS A 255 13.75 -20.01 30.29
C LYS A 255 15.18 -19.86 29.80
N LEU A 256 15.71 -20.85 29.08
CA LEU A 256 17.06 -20.79 28.51
C LEU A 256 17.16 -19.67 27.46
N ALA A 257 16.19 -19.53 26.57
CA ALA A 257 16.16 -18.46 25.57
C ALA A 257 16.18 -17.06 26.21
N THR A 258 15.36 -16.85 27.25
CA THR A 258 15.33 -15.58 28.00
C THR A 258 16.65 -15.32 28.71
N GLN A 259 17.29 -16.35 29.24
CA GLN A 259 18.62 -16.23 29.86
C GLN A 259 19.66 -15.81 28.83
N THR A 260 19.70 -16.49 27.68
CA THR A 260 20.57 -16.15 26.55
C THR A 260 20.32 -14.71 26.08
N ASP A 261 19.07 -14.29 25.91
CA ASP A 261 18.74 -12.93 25.47
C ASP A 261 19.24 -11.83 26.41
N ARG A 262 19.40 -12.12 27.70
CA ARG A 262 19.96 -11.17 28.67
C ARG A 262 21.48 -11.08 28.62
N THR A 263 22.14 -12.14 28.15
CA THR A 263 23.61 -12.22 28.07
C THR A 263 24.15 -11.46 26.87
N TYR A 264 23.39 -11.36 25.78
CA TYR A 264 23.84 -10.79 24.52
C TYR A 264 23.12 -9.48 24.17
N VAL A 265 23.79 -8.58 23.44
CA VAL A 265 23.23 -7.28 23.01
C VAL A 265 22.01 -7.46 22.09
N ARG A 266 21.93 -8.59 21.38
CA ARG A 266 20.80 -8.98 20.54
C ARG A 266 20.08 -10.15 21.20
N PRO A 267 18.76 -10.32 20.97
CA PRO A 267 17.98 -11.44 21.53
C PRO A 267 18.31 -12.75 20.79
N LEU A 268 19.54 -13.24 20.96
CA LEU A 268 20.08 -14.42 20.26
C LEU A 268 19.38 -15.71 20.68
N GLY A 269 18.91 -15.83 21.92
CA GLY A 269 18.15 -16.97 22.40
C GLY A 269 16.81 -17.08 21.67
N THR A 270 16.03 -15.98 21.64
CA THR A 270 14.78 -15.91 20.88
C THR A 270 15.00 -16.22 19.40
N TYR A 271 16.00 -15.60 18.76
CA TYR A 271 16.28 -15.86 17.34
C TYR A 271 16.73 -17.30 17.06
N THR A 272 17.47 -17.92 17.98
CA THR A 272 17.87 -19.32 17.87
C THR A 272 16.65 -20.23 17.90
N VAL A 273 15.78 -20.09 18.90
CA VAL A 273 14.54 -20.88 19.02
C VAL A 273 13.67 -20.74 17.77
N GLN A 274 13.48 -19.51 17.28
CA GLN A 274 12.72 -19.24 16.07
C GLN A 274 13.34 -19.90 14.84
N SER A 275 14.66 -19.83 14.69
CA SER A 275 15.37 -20.40 13.53
C SER A 275 15.33 -21.93 13.51
N VAL A 276 15.47 -22.58 14.68
CA VAL A 276 15.33 -24.05 14.79
C VAL A 276 13.91 -24.49 14.51
N SER A 277 12.92 -23.81 15.08
CA SER A 277 11.49 -24.09 14.85
C SER A 277 11.14 -23.93 13.37
N ALA A 278 11.62 -22.85 12.73
CA ALA A 278 11.45 -22.64 11.30
C ALA A 278 12.12 -23.75 10.48
N MET A 279 13.33 -24.18 10.85
CA MET A 279 14.03 -25.26 10.16
C MET A 279 13.31 -26.60 10.29
N ALA A 280 12.80 -26.94 11.47
CA ALA A 280 11.99 -28.13 11.70
C ALA A 280 10.73 -28.12 10.84
N TRP A 281 10.02 -26.98 10.80
CA TRP A 281 8.86 -26.79 9.92
C TRP A 281 9.23 -26.95 8.44
N VAL A 282 10.31 -26.31 7.96
CA VAL A 282 10.77 -26.40 6.56
C VAL A 282 11.05 -27.86 6.17
N ARG A 283 11.65 -28.65 7.06
CA ARG A 283 11.92 -30.07 6.82
C ARG A 283 10.65 -30.90 6.77
N ALA A 284 9.76 -30.72 7.73
CA ALA A 284 8.46 -31.41 7.78
C ALA A 284 7.64 -31.11 6.53
N GLU A 285 7.56 -29.83 6.14
CA GLU A 285 6.87 -29.39 4.94
C GLU A 285 7.54 -29.92 3.65
N GLY A 286 8.87 -29.89 3.60
CA GLY A 286 9.62 -30.45 2.48
C GLY A 286 9.42 -31.98 2.34
N GLN A 287 9.22 -32.69 3.46
CA GLN A 287 8.89 -34.11 3.47
C GLN A 287 7.45 -34.35 3.03
N ARG A 288 6.48 -33.63 3.62
CA ARG A 288 5.07 -33.66 3.21
C ARG A 288 4.91 -33.45 1.70
N LEU A 289 5.57 -32.44 1.15
CA LEU A 289 5.55 -32.20 -0.30
C LEU A 289 6.14 -33.36 -1.11
N ARG A 290 7.21 -34.03 -0.63
CA ARG A 290 7.77 -35.21 -1.31
C ARG A 290 6.80 -36.40 -1.27
N ASP A 291 6.16 -36.60 -0.13
CA ASP A 291 5.20 -37.69 0.07
C ASP A 291 3.94 -37.46 -0.79
N GLU A 292 3.46 -36.22 -0.89
CA GLU A 292 2.29 -35.86 -1.70
C GLU A 292 2.57 -35.72 -3.21
N THR A 293 3.81 -35.44 -3.62
CA THR A 293 4.19 -35.34 -5.04
C THR A 293 4.54 -36.67 -5.68
N GLY A 294 4.49 -37.76 -4.91
CA GLY A 294 4.73 -39.12 -5.39
C GLY A 294 3.67 -39.61 -6.38
N ASP A 295 2.43 -39.10 -6.29
CA ASP A 295 1.34 -39.45 -7.19
C ASP A 295 0.94 -38.26 -8.09
N GLU A 296 1.10 -38.52 -9.39
CA GLU A 296 0.43 -37.96 -10.57
C GLU A 296 -0.34 -36.63 -10.46
N PHE A 297 -0.01 -35.73 -11.38
CA PHE A 297 -0.88 -34.72 -12.02
C PHE A 297 -2.37 -34.77 -11.62
N GLY A 298 -2.70 -34.24 -10.43
CA GLY A 298 -4.09 -34.20 -9.98
C GLY A 298 -4.91 -33.27 -10.86
N ILE A 299 -6.14 -33.67 -11.20
CA ILE A 299 -7.17 -32.88 -11.91
C ILE A 299 -7.31 -31.46 -11.31
N GLY A 300 -7.06 -31.31 -10.01
CA GLY A 300 -7.05 -30.02 -9.33
C GLY A 300 -5.98 -29.03 -9.83
N ARG A 301 -4.83 -29.49 -10.32
CA ARG A 301 -3.76 -28.63 -10.86
C ARG A 301 -4.17 -28.01 -12.19
N ASP A 302 -4.75 -28.80 -13.09
CA ASP A 302 -5.21 -28.30 -14.39
C ASP A 302 -6.34 -27.30 -14.21
N LEU A 303 -7.31 -27.61 -13.34
CA LEU A 303 -8.38 -26.68 -12.98
C LEU A 303 -7.82 -25.39 -12.34
N LEU A 304 -6.86 -25.50 -11.42
CA LEU A 304 -6.26 -24.34 -10.78
C LEU A 304 -5.46 -23.50 -11.78
N SER A 305 -4.79 -24.14 -12.74
CA SER A 305 -4.08 -23.46 -13.83
C SER A 305 -5.03 -22.75 -14.79
N GLU A 306 -6.17 -23.37 -15.12
CA GLU A 306 -7.22 -22.74 -15.91
C GLU A 306 -7.79 -21.52 -15.18
N LYS A 307 -8.09 -21.64 -13.88
CA LYS A 307 -8.58 -20.51 -13.07
C LYS A 307 -7.55 -19.40 -12.92
N ALA A 308 -6.27 -19.74 -12.79
CA ALA A 308 -5.19 -18.76 -12.80
C ALA A 308 -5.16 -18.01 -14.13
N ALA A 309 -5.29 -18.72 -15.25
CA ALA A 309 -5.30 -18.12 -16.58
C ALA A 309 -6.52 -17.21 -16.79
N ASP A 310 -7.72 -17.63 -16.38
CA ASP A 310 -8.95 -16.82 -16.42
C ASP A 310 -8.76 -15.50 -15.64
N MET A 311 -8.15 -15.58 -14.47
CA MET A 311 -7.91 -14.43 -13.62
C MET A 311 -6.80 -13.53 -14.15
N ASP A 312 -5.73 -14.10 -14.69
CA ASP A 312 -4.68 -13.35 -15.37
C ASP A 312 -5.25 -12.57 -16.55
N GLN A 313 -6.07 -13.22 -17.37
CA GLN A 313 -6.73 -12.59 -18.50
C GLN A 313 -7.64 -11.45 -18.02
N PHE A 314 -8.44 -11.67 -16.98
CA PHE A 314 -9.31 -10.63 -16.43
C PHE A 314 -8.53 -9.46 -15.85
N PHE A 315 -7.59 -9.70 -14.93
CA PHE A 315 -6.88 -8.64 -14.23
C PHE A 315 -5.85 -7.94 -15.09
N PHE A 316 -5.01 -8.68 -15.82
CA PHE A 316 -3.84 -8.11 -16.50
C PHE A 316 -4.08 -7.82 -17.98
N GLU A 317 -4.91 -8.59 -18.67
CA GLU A 317 -5.19 -8.35 -20.10
C GLU A 317 -6.39 -7.44 -20.32
N LYS A 318 -7.41 -7.50 -19.46
CA LYS A 318 -8.65 -6.73 -19.62
C LYS A 318 -8.72 -5.51 -18.70
N GLU A 319 -8.66 -5.69 -17.38
CA GLU A 319 -8.98 -4.63 -16.43
C GLU A 319 -7.81 -3.68 -16.16
N ALA A 320 -6.57 -4.17 -16.04
CA ALA A 320 -5.40 -3.31 -15.81
C ALA A 320 -5.16 -2.27 -16.94
N PRO A 321 -5.26 -2.61 -18.24
CA PRO A 321 -5.17 -1.59 -19.29
C PRO A 321 -6.28 -0.55 -19.22
N ARG A 322 -7.52 -0.96 -18.94
CA ARG A 322 -8.66 -0.05 -18.73
C ARG A 322 -8.44 0.86 -17.52
N PHE A 323 -7.90 0.33 -16.43
CA PHE A 323 -7.56 1.09 -15.24
C PHE A 323 -6.47 2.12 -15.52
N LEU A 324 -5.36 1.72 -16.16
CA LEU A 324 -4.28 2.64 -16.52
C LEU A 324 -4.77 3.72 -17.49
N LYS A 325 -5.65 3.38 -18.44
CA LYS A 325 -6.30 4.36 -19.31
C LYS A 325 -7.08 5.39 -18.50
N ALA A 326 -7.93 4.96 -17.58
CA ALA A 326 -8.71 5.86 -16.72
C ALA A 326 -7.81 6.73 -15.82
N GLN A 327 -6.68 6.19 -15.32
CA GLN A 327 -5.69 6.99 -14.57
C GLN A 327 -5.03 8.03 -15.47
N ASN A 328 -4.63 7.68 -16.69
CA ASN A 328 -4.07 8.63 -17.65
C ASN A 328 -5.06 9.76 -17.95
N GLU A 329 -6.31 9.43 -18.27
CA GLU A 329 -7.37 10.41 -18.56
C GLU A 329 -7.61 11.35 -17.37
N LYS A 330 -7.66 10.81 -16.14
CA LYS A 330 -7.77 11.62 -14.92
C LYS A 330 -6.59 12.55 -14.73
N SER A 331 -5.36 12.07 -14.93
CA SER A 331 -4.14 12.88 -14.81
C SER A 331 -4.14 14.03 -15.82
N TYR A 332 -4.49 13.77 -17.08
CA TYR A 332 -4.59 14.83 -18.09
C TYR A 332 -5.66 15.86 -17.78
N LYS A 333 -6.82 15.41 -17.29
CA LYS A 333 -7.88 16.32 -16.88
C LYS A 333 -7.39 17.28 -15.81
N LEU A 334 -6.71 16.77 -14.77
CA LEU A 334 -6.14 17.60 -13.70
C LEU A 334 -5.06 18.56 -14.21
N ILE A 335 -4.16 18.11 -15.09
CA ILE A 335 -3.14 18.97 -15.70
C ILE A 335 -3.78 20.08 -16.53
N SER A 336 -4.81 19.73 -17.32
CA SER A 336 -5.55 20.70 -18.13
C SER A 336 -6.31 21.69 -17.27
N GLU A 337 -6.92 21.25 -16.16
CA GLU A 337 -7.59 22.11 -15.19
C GLU A 337 -6.59 23.07 -14.53
N TYR A 338 -5.43 22.57 -14.07
CA TYR A 338 -4.35 23.39 -13.53
C TYR A 338 -3.86 24.43 -14.55
N SER A 339 -3.51 24.00 -15.77
CA SER A 339 -2.99 24.88 -16.82
C SER A 339 -4.01 25.95 -17.23
N SER A 340 -5.27 25.54 -17.42
CA SER A 340 -6.35 26.48 -17.74
C SER A 340 -6.58 27.47 -16.61
N TYR A 341 -6.63 27.02 -15.36
CA TYR A 341 -6.85 27.88 -14.19
C TYR A 341 -5.70 28.88 -14.01
N ALA A 342 -4.46 28.39 -13.97
CA ALA A 342 -3.26 29.20 -13.78
C ALA A 342 -3.12 30.27 -14.88
N ARG A 343 -3.31 29.88 -16.16
CA ARG A 343 -3.22 30.84 -17.28
C ARG A 343 -4.36 31.84 -17.28
N SER A 344 -5.61 31.36 -17.32
CA SER A 344 -6.76 32.25 -17.49
C SER A 344 -6.92 33.20 -16.31
N THR A 345 -6.86 32.66 -15.09
CA THR A 345 -7.06 33.44 -13.87
C THR A 345 -5.83 34.30 -13.58
N GLY A 346 -4.63 33.75 -13.77
CA GLY A 346 -3.39 34.50 -13.53
C GLY A 346 -3.19 35.66 -14.51
N LEU A 347 -3.55 35.52 -15.78
CA LEU A 347 -3.52 36.64 -16.74
C LEU A 347 -4.52 37.75 -16.38
N LEU A 348 -5.71 37.38 -15.88
CA LEU A 348 -6.68 38.35 -15.36
C LEU A 348 -6.11 39.11 -14.15
N PHE A 349 -5.46 38.41 -13.22
CA PHE A 349 -4.78 39.06 -12.10
C PHE A 349 -3.65 39.95 -12.56
N ALA A 350 -2.80 39.51 -13.49
CA ALA A 350 -1.73 40.34 -14.03
C ALA A 350 -2.29 41.64 -14.62
N TYR A 351 -3.37 41.57 -15.40
CA TYR A 351 -4.04 42.77 -15.92
C TYR A 351 -4.60 43.68 -14.81
N GLU A 352 -5.18 43.10 -13.75
CA GLU A 352 -5.69 43.85 -12.60
C GLU A 352 -4.56 44.53 -11.80
N ILE A 353 -3.45 43.82 -11.56
CA ILE A 353 -2.24 44.32 -10.89
C ILE A 353 -1.61 45.47 -11.67
N ALA A 354 -1.56 45.37 -13.01
CA ALA A 354 -0.97 46.38 -13.89
C ALA A 354 -1.61 47.77 -13.75
N ARG A 355 -2.81 47.86 -13.18
CA ARG A 355 -3.49 49.14 -12.88
C ARG A 355 -2.88 49.87 -11.69
N TYR A 356 -2.18 49.16 -10.80
CA TYR A 356 -1.66 49.68 -9.54
C TYR A 356 -0.13 49.65 -9.48
N VAL A 357 0.49 48.72 -10.20
CA VAL A 357 1.93 48.47 -10.19
C VAL A 357 2.43 48.26 -11.62
N ASN A 358 3.60 48.79 -11.94
CA ASN A 358 4.25 48.52 -13.22
C ASN A 358 4.84 47.11 -13.22
N LEU A 359 4.24 46.20 -13.99
CA LEU A 359 4.68 44.81 -14.06
C LEU A 359 6.06 44.64 -14.70
N GLY A 360 6.49 45.54 -15.59
CA GLY A 360 7.78 45.47 -16.26
C GLY A 360 8.01 44.25 -17.19
N VAL A 361 7.02 43.37 -17.35
CA VAL A 361 7.15 42.11 -18.11
C VAL A 361 5.93 41.90 -19.03
N PRO A 362 6.12 41.57 -20.31
CA PRO A 362 5.03 41.16 -21.20
C PRO A 362 4.42 39.82 -20.78
N THR A 363 3.09 39.77 -20.65
CA THR A 363 2.38 38.60 -20.08
C THR A 363 1.99 37.51 -21.09
N TYR A 364 2.09 37.78 -22.39
CA TYR A 364 1.52 36.92 -23.45
C TYR A 364 2.29 35.62 -23.72
N ASN A 365 3.53 35.47 -23.21
CA ASN A 365 4.38 34.30 -23.45
C ASN A 365 4.73 33.52 -22.17
N LEU A 366 4.12 33.88 -21.03
CA LEU A 366 4.45 33.24 -19.77
C LEU A 366 3.77 31.86 -19.66
N ASN A 367 4.53 30.88 -19.18
CA ASN A 367 4.00 29.56 -18.82
C ASN A 367 3.25 29.61 -17.47
N GLU A 368 2.62 28.51 -17.06
CA GLU A 368 1.79 28.50 -15.83
C GLU A 368 2.55 28.93 -14.58
N THR A 369 3.82 28.52 -14.47
CA THR A 369 4.69 28.81 -13.33
C THR A 369 5.11 30.26 -13.31
N GLU A 370 5.52 30.78 -14.47
CA GLU A 370 5.89 32.19 -14.62
C GLU A 370 4.71 33.12 -14.35
N ILE A 371 3.49 32.74 -14.78
CA ILE A 371 2.28 33.52 -14.48
C ILE A 371 2.00 33.51 -12.98
N LEU A 372 2.09 32.35 -12.33
CA LEU A 372 1.85 32.25 -10.89
C LEU A 372 2.88 33.10 -10.12
N GLU A 373 4.17 32.96 -10.42
CA GLU A 373 5.25 33.74 -9.80
C GLU A 373 5.10 35.24 -10.03
N LEU A 374 4.73 35.66 -11.24
CA LEU A 374 4.46 37.05 -11.53
C LEU A 374 3.36 37.57 -10.61
N VAL A 375 2.21 36.91 -10.57
CA VAL A 375 1.05 37.35 -9.79
C VAL A 375 1.35 37.38 -8.29
N THR A 376 2.00 36.34 -7.75
CA THR A 376 2.30 36.27 -6.30
C THR A 376 3.40 37.24 -5.88
N SER A 377 4.40 37.50 -6.72
CA SER A 377 5.48 38.45 -6.40
C SER A 377 5.03 39.90 -6.21
N PHE A 378 3.87 40.27 -6.78
CA PHE A 378 3.30 41.61 -6.66
C PHE A 378 2.27 41.76 -5.52
N ARG A 379 1.97 40.68 -4.78
CA ARG A 379 0.98 40.65 -3.71
C ARG A 379 1.21 41.76 -2.66
N ASP A 380 2.43 41.86 -2.12
CA ASP A 380 2.77 42.85 -1.09
C ASP A 380 2.74 44.29 -1.64
N GLN A 381 3.12 44.48 -2.91
CA GLN A 381 3.07 45.80 -3.54
C GLN A 381 1.64 46.27 -3.76
N VAL A 382 0.74 45.36 -4.14
CA VAL A 382 -0.69 45.63 -4.29
C VAL A 382 -1.32 45.97 -2.93
N GLU A 383 -0.98 45.21 -1.89
CA GLU A 383 -1.42 45.51 -0.52
C GLU A 383 -0.92 46.88 -0.05
N ALA A 384 0.35 47.21 -0.30
CA ALA A 384 0.94 48.52 0.03
C ALA A 384 0.29 49.69 -0.74
N LYS A 385 -0.39 49.42 -1.86
CA LYS A 385 -1.22 50.41 -2.60
C LYS A 385 -2.67 50.49 -2.08
N GLY A 386 -2.97 49.87 -0.94
CA GLY A 386 -4.29 49.89 -0.30
C GLY A 386 -5.31 48.94 -0.95
N GLN A 387 -4.87 48.01 -1.81
CA GLN A 387 -5.75 47.06 -2.51
C GLN A 387 -5.81 45.71 -1.79
N SER A 388 -6.18 45.71 -0.50
CA SER A 388 -6.19 44.51 0.34
C SER A 388 -7.11 43.39 -0.17
N GLN A 389 -8.25 43.73 -0.79
CA GLN A 389 -9.14 42.74 -1.39
C GLN A 389 -8.50 42.03 -2.59
N LEU A 390 -7.69 42.74 -3.39
CA LEU A 390 -6.97 42.15 -4.51
C LEU A 390 -5.84 41.26 -4.00
N ALA A 391 -5.09 41.71 -2.98
CA ALA A 391 -4.06 40.89 -2.32
C ALA A 391 -4.65 39.57 -1.77
N TYR A 392 -5.79 39.62 -1.07
CA TYR A 392 -6.48 38.42 -0.60
C TYR A 392 -6.90 37.47 -1.74
N ARG A 393 -7.38 38.03 -2.87
CA ARG A 393 -7.74 37.23 -4.04
C ARG A 393 -6.52 36.58 -4.72
N ILE A 394 -5.36 37.25 -4.67
CA ILE A 394 -4.08 36.67 -5.10
C ILE A 394 -3.70 35.48 -4.21
N ASP A 395 -3.82 35.62 -2.88
CA ASP A 395 -3.55 34.52 -1.94
C ASP A 395 -4.46 33.30 -2.21
N ASP A 396 -5.76 33.52 -2.50
CA ASP A 396 -6.69 32.43 -2.87
C ASP A 396 -6.34 31.78 -4.21
N PHE A 397 -5.92 32.58 -5.20
CA PHE A 397 -5.45 32.09 -6.50
C PHE A 397 -4.18 31.23 -6.35
N GLU A 398 -3.23 31.66 -5.54
CA GLU A 398 -2.01 30.90 -5.26
C GLU A 398 -2.34 29.55 -4.65
N ARG A 399 -3.12 29.56 -3.57
CA ARG A 399 -3.53 28.33 -2.88
C ARG A 399 -4.25 27.35 -3.80
N LYS A 400 -5.19 27.83 -4.62
CA LYS A 400 -5.92 26.98 -5.58
C LYS A 400 -5.02 26.44 -6.69
N SER A 401 -4.09 27.24 -7.18
CA SER A 401 -3.11 26.82 -8.18
C SER A 401 -2.19 25.74 -7.62
N LEU A 402 -1.71 25.91 -6.39
CA LEU A 402 -0.89 24.92 -5.68
C LEU A 402 -1.66 23.62 -5.39
N ASP A 403 -2.93 23.68 -4.98
CA ASP A 403 -3.77 22.49 -4.80
C ASP A 403 -3.93 21.70 -6.11
N LEU A 404 -4.26 22.39 -7.21
CA LEU A 404 -4.40 21.76 -8.53
C LEU A 404 -3.07 21.17 -9.03
N LEU A 405 -1.95 21.87 -8.78
CA LEU A 405 -0.61 21.39 -9.10
C LEU A 405 -0.28 20.12 -8.32
N ASP A 406 -0.44 20.13 -6.99
CA ASP A 406 -0.13 18.98 -6.13
C ASP A 406 -1.03 17.77 -6.47
N ARG A 407 -2.32 18.00 -6.77
CA ARG A 407 -3.23 16.94 -7.22
C ARG A 407 -2.84 16.36 -8.58
N SER A 408 -2.35 17.20 -9.49
CA SER A 408 -1.86 16.76 -10.80
C SER A 408 -0.59 15.90 -10.65
N ILE A 409 0.37 16.35 -9.84
CA ILE A 409 1.59 15.59 -9.52
C ILE A 409 1.25 14.24 -8.89
N LEU A 410 0.36 14.23 -7.88
CA LEU A 410 -0.06 13.00 -7.21
C LEU A 410 -0.69 12.00 -8.20
N ALA A 411 -1.56 12.47 -9.10
CA ALA A 411 -2.19 11.60 -10.09
C ALA A 411 -1.18 10.94 -11.04
N LEU A 412 -0.15 11.68 -11.46
CA LEU A 412 0.94 11.16 -12.29
C LEU A 412 1.83 10.17 -11.51
N GLN A 413 2.18 10.47 -10.26
CA GLN A 413 2.96 9.57 -9.40
C GLN A 413 2.22 8.26 -9.14
N VAL A 414 0.90 8.32 -8.89
CA VAL A 414 0.05 7.13 -8.72
C VAL A 414 0.07 6.29 -9.99
N GLN A 415 -0.08 6.89 -11.17
CA GLN A 415 -0.02 6.17 -12.45
C GLN A 415 1.34 5.48 -12.66
N ASP A 416 2.45 6.18 -12.44
CA ASP A 416 3.80 5.60 -12.56
C ASP A 416 4.02 4.44 -11.58
N SER A 417 3.49 4.55 -10.36
CA SER A 417 3.58 3.49 -9.35
C SER A 417 2.91 2.18 -9.79
N TYR A 418 1.75 2.27 -10.47
CA TYR A 418 1.07 1.08 -11.02
C TYR A 418 1.86 0.48 -12.18
N CYS A 419 2.43 1.31 -13.05
CA CYS A 419 3.29 0.84 -14.12
C CYS A 419 4.49 0.06 -13.59
N ARG A 420 5.15 0.57 -12.54
CA ARG A 420 6.25 -0.14 -11.85
C ARG A 420 5.77 -1.41 -11.17
N PHE A 421 4.58 -1.41 -10.57
CA PHE A 421 3.98 -2.62 -10.00
C PHE A 421 3.85 -3.72 -11.06
N PHE A 422 3.22 -3.44 -12.21
CA PHE A 422 3.05 -4.44 -13.27
C PHE A 422 4.39 -4.93 -13.86
N GLN A 423 5.40 -4.05 -13.96
CA GLN A 423 6.75 -4.44 -14.34
C GLN A 423 7.38 -5.41 -13.35
N LYS A 424 7.37 -5.07 -12.05
CA LYS A 424 7.96 -5.91 -11.00
C LYS A 424 7.23 -7.23 -10.80
N ALA A 425 5.92 -7.21 -11.00
CA ALA A 425 5.07 -8.39 -10.91
C ALA A 425 5.22 -9.33 -12.12
N GLY A 426 5.95 -8.92 -13.17
CA GLY A 426 6.17 -9.75 -14.36
C GLY A 426 5.00 -9.79 -15.34
N TYR A 427 4.02 -8.89 -15.21
CA TYR A 427 2.81 -8.84 -16.06
C TYR A 427 2.88 -7.81 -17.16
N TYR A 428 4.08 -7.34 -17.50
CA TYR A 428 4.26 -6.22 -18.42
C TYR A 428 4.13 -6.64 -19.88
N ASN A 429 2.89 -6.87 -20.33
CA ASN A 429 2.56 -7.18 -21.72
C ASN A 429 2.52 -5.92 -22.60
N ALA A 430 2.40 -6.10 -23.93
CA ALA A 430 2.38 -4.99 -24.88
C ALA A 430 1.26 -3.96 -24.63
N ASN A 431 0.10 -4.39 -24.14
CA ASN A 431 -1.01 -3.49 -23.81
C ASN A 431 -0.68 -2.60 -22.60
N LEU A 432 -0.13 -3.19 -21.54
CA LEU A 432 0.30 -2.44 -20.36
C LEU A 432 1.50 -1.55 -20.69
N GLN A 433 2.42 -2.03 -21.52
CA GLN A 433 3.52 -1.23 -22.05
C GLN A 433 3.01 -0.02 -22.84
N TYR A 434 1.98 -0.17 -23.67
CA TYR A 434 1.39 0.96 -24.38
C TYR A 434 0.91 2.06 -23.42
N TYR A 435 0.23 1.70 -22.32
CA TYR A 435 -0.25 2.69 -21.35
C TYR A 435 0.82 3.24 -20.39
N CYS A 436 1.95 2.54 -20.23
CA CYS A 436 3.03 2.91 -19.32
C CYS A 436 4.28 3.50 -20.00
N GLN A 437 4.47 3.23 -21.29
CA GLN A 437 5.61 3.69 -22.09
C GLN A 437 5.20 4.31 -23.43
N GLY A 438 3.94 4.24 -23.83
CA GLY A 438 3.46 4.90 -25.05
C GLY A 438 3.60 6.42 -25.00
N SER A 439 3.31 7.07 -26.12
CA SER A 439 3.42 8.53 -26.27
C SER A 439 2.69 9.31 -25.17
N THR A 440 1.55 8.79 -24.73
CA THR A 440 0.77 9.28 -23.59
C THR A 440 1.57 9.20 -22.28
N ALA A 441 2.15 8.06 -21.96
CA ALA A 441 2.94 7.90 -20.73
C ALA A 441 4.27 8.69 -20.74
N ALA A 442 4.89 8.83 -21.91
CA ALA A 442 6.07 9.69 -22.09
C ALA A 442 5.71 11.17 -21.85
N LYS A 443 4.55 11.62 -22.37
CA LYS A 443 4.00 12.95 -22.06
C LYS A 443 3.72 13.10 -20.56
N VAL A 444 3.13 12.09 -19.92
CA VAL A 444 2.89 12.07 -18.47
C VAL A 444 4.18 12.24 -17.67
N ARG A 445 5.24 11.51 -18.01
CA ARG A 445 6.56 11.66 -17.35
C ARG A 445 7.20 13.02 -17.59
N GLY A 446 7.11 13.54 -18.82
CA GLY A 446 7.58 14.89 -19.16
C GLY A 446 6.83 15.97 -18.38
N GLU A 447 5.50 15.85 -18.29
CA GLU A 447 4.66 16.76 -17.49
C GLU A 447 4.94 16.61 -16.00
N LEU A 448 5.18 15.41 -15.47
CA LEU A 448 5.53 15.21 -14.06
C LEU A 448 6.83 15.96 -13.72
N ALA A 449 7.88 15.76 -14.50
CA ALA A 449 9.16 16.44 -14.29
C ALA A 449 8.99 17.96 -14.37
N ARG A 450 8.21 18.45 -15.34
CA ARG A 450 7.89 19.87 -15.48
C ARG A 450 7.15 20.42 -14.26
N LEU A 451 6.11 19.73 -13.80
CA LEU A 451 5.28 20.17 -12.66
C LEU A 451 6.03 20.07 -11.33
N GLU A 452 6.87 19.06 -11.14
CA GLU A 452 7.75 18.96 -9.96
C GLU A 452 8.78 20.08 -9.94
N GLN A 453 9.36 20.42 -11.10
CA GLN A 453 10.21 21.60 -11.24
C GLN A 453 9.43 22.87 -10.87
N SER A 454 8.23 23.08 -11.43
CA SER A 454 7.34 24.20 -11.09
C SER A 454 7.10 24.32 -9.58
N ARG A 455 6.77 23.19 -8.93
CA ARG A 455 6.53 23.12 -7.48
C ARG A 455 7.76 23.54 -6.68
N ASN A 456 8.95 23.08 -7.10
CA ASN A 456 10.20 23.42 -6.41
C ASN A 456 10.53 24.91 -6.53
N VAL A 457 10.32 25.52 -7.71
CA VAL A 457 10.53 26.97 -7.86
C VAL A 457 9.56 27.75 -6.97
N MET A 458 8.28 27.37 -6.92
CA MET A 458 7.29 27.99 -6.05
C MET A 458 7.66 27.91 -4.56
N LYS A 459 8.14 26.74 -4.11
CA LYS A 459 8.62 26.57 -2.72
C LYS A 459 9.79 27.50 -2.40
N THR A 460 10.70 27.71 -3.33
CA THR A 460 11.84 28.63 -3.14
C THR A 460 11.42 30.10 -3.19
N ALA A 461 10.39 30.45 -3.98
CA ALA A 461 9.86 31.81 -4.07
C ALA A 461 9.00 32.20 -2.85
N ALA A 462 8.27 31.24 -2.26
CA ALA A 462 7.46 31.44 -1.07
C ALA A 462 8.26 31.50 0.24
N ALA A 463 9.56 31.18 0.21
CA ALA A 463 10.43 31.44 1.36
C ALA A 463 10.47 32.96 1.57
N PRO A 464 9.98 33.48 2.72
CA PRO A 464 9.91 34.91 2.93
C PRO A 464 11.31 35.48 2.73
N SER A 465 11.42 36.41 1.79
CA SER A 465 12.65 37.15 1.54
C SER A 465 12.95 38.03 2.76
N ALA A 466 13.42 37.42 3.84
CA ALA A 466 13.84 38.04 5.08
C ALA A 466 15.06 38.97 4.90
N VAL A 467 15.50 39.20 3.66
CA VAL A 467 16.69 39.99 3.31
C VAL A 467 16.36 41.20 2.43
N ARG A 468 15.11 41.40 1.97
CA ARG A 468 14.76 42.55 1.12
C ARG A 468 14.06 43.68 1.86
N ALA A 469 14.71 44.17 2.91
CA ALA A 469 14.48 45.50 3.47
C ALA A 469 15.79 46.08 4.04
N ALA A 470 16.86 46.09 3.23
CA ALA A 470 18.01 46.95 3.50
C ALA A 470 17.95 48.16 2.57
N ALA A 471 17.24 49.20 3.02
CA ALA A 471 17.47 50.58 2.58
C ALA A 471 18.20 51.33 3.72
N PRO A 472 19.04 52.34 3.42
CA PRO A 472 20.10 52.76 4.32
C PRO A 472 19.57 53.70 5.42
N ALA A 473 19.58 53.24 6.66
CA ALA A 473 19.45 54.11 7.82
C ALA A 473 20.84 54.49 8.33
N ARG A 474 21.17 55.79 8.19
CA ARG A 474 22.29 56.46 8.84
C ARG A 474 22.20 56.31 10.37
N GLY A 475 23.34 55.98 10.99
CA GLY A 475 23.77 56.50 12.30
C GLY A 475 23.20 55.81 13.55
N GLY A 476 24.09 55.20 14.33
CA GLY A 476 23.80 54.83 15.73
C GLY A 476 24.62 53.65 16.23
N ASN A 477 25.72 53.96 16.92
CA ASN A 477 26.56 53.02 17.68
C ASN A 477 25.80 52.40 18.86
N LEU A 478 25.93 51.07 19.05
CA LEU A 478 26.38 50.34 20.25
C LEU A 478 25.64 49.01 20.55
N ALA A 479 26.48 48.03 20.88
CA ALA A 479 26.33 46.94 21.85
C ALA A 479 25.70 45.59 21.44
N LEU A 480 26.61 44.63 21.23
CA LEU A 480 26.68 43.24 21.73
C LEU A 480 25.42 42.59 22.35
N SER A 481 25.06 41.39 21.85
CA SER A 481 25.30 40.12 22.58
C SER A 481 24.91 38.86 21.79
N ALA A 482 25.85 37.89 21.83
CA ALA A 482 25.72 36.43 21.89
C ALA A 482 24.73 35.66 20.98
N MET A 483 25.26 34.70 20.22
CA MET A 483 25.04 33.25 20.46
C MET A 483 25.95 32.39 19.54
N ILE A 484 26.57 31.37 20.16
CA ILE A 484 27.26 30.24 19.51
C ILE A 484 26.24 29.07 19.34
N PRO A 485 26.58 27.93 18.68
CA PRO A 485 25.85 27.36 17.56
C PRO A 485 24.93 26.20 17.98
N LEU A 486 23.96 25.82 17.14
CA LEU A 486 23.33 24.50 17.26
C LEU A 486 23.33 23.79 15.91
N SER A 487 23.75 22.54 16.01
CA SER A 487 24.11 21.55 15.01
C SER A 487 22.96 21.16 14.09
N LEU A 488 23.30 20.98 12.81
CA LEU A 488 22.55 20.12 11.90
C LEU A 488 22.72 18.67 12.33
N GLU A 489 21.70 18.09 12.93
CA GLU A 489 21.45 16.65 12.92
C GLU A 489 19.96 16.45 13.19
N GLU A 490 19.17 16.34 12.12
CA GLU A 490 17.87 15.65 12.05
C GLU A 490 17.21 15.92 10.68
N MET A 491 17.58 15.12 9.67
CA MET A 491 16.82 14.98 8.42
C MET A 491 16.60 13.50 8.15
N SER A 492 15.57 12.90 8.76
CA SER A 492 15.15 11.53 8.44
C SER A 492 13.75 11.16 9.00
N THR A 493 12.72 12.00 8.86
CA THR A 493 11.32 11.57 9.18
C THR A 493 10.20 12.27 8.39
N ASP A 494 10.50 13.22 7.49
CA ASP A 494 9.49 14.19 7.01
C ASP A 494 8.44 13.66 6.01
N TRP A 495 8.62 12.46 5.45
CA TRP A 495 7.71 11.90 4.43
C TRP A 495 6.52 11.14 5.02
N ALA A 496 6.73 10.42 6.14
CA ALA A 496 5.66 9.69 6.83
C ALA A 496 4.69 10.63 7.55
N ASP A 497 5.20 11.76 8.04
CA ASP A 497 4.42 12.78 8.73
C ASP A 497 3.57 13.61 7.74
N SER A 498 4.09 13.82 6.53
CA SER A 498 3.35 14.45 5.42
C SER A 498 2.17 13.58 4.93
N LEU A 499 2.37 12.26 4.78
CA LEU A 499 1.28 11.34 4.39
C LEU A 499 0.18 11.25 5.46
N THR A 500 0.56 11.26 6.74
CA THR A 500 -0.39 11.24 7.86
C THR A 500 -1.18 12.54 7.95
N LYS A 501 -0.56 13.70 7.72
CA LYS A 501 -1.23 15.00 7.65
C LYS A 501 -2.20 15.10 6.46
N ILE A 502 -1.83 14.54 5.30
CA ILE A 502 -2.68 14.52 4.08
C ILE A 502 -3.90 13.60 4.26
N VAL A 503 -3.73 12.40 4.83
CA VAL A 503 -4.85 11.50 5.14
C VAL A 503 -5.81 12.12 6.17
N ASN A 504 -5.29 12.88 7.13
CA ASN A 504 -6.10 13.62 8.11
C ASN A 504 -6.78 14.86 7.53
N HIS A 505 -6.24 15.47 6.47
CA HIS A 505 -6.87 16.60 5.78
C HIS A 505 -8.03 16.14 4.88
N LEU A 506 -7.86 15.03 4.15
CA LEU A 506 -8.92 14.41 3.33
C LEU A 506 -10.09 13.83 4.16
N ARG A 507 -9.88 13.61 5.47
CA ARG A 507 -10.92 13.16 6.41
C ARG A 507 -11.84 14.27 6.90
N LYS A 508 -11.47 15.55 6.79
CA LYS A 508 -12.16 16.66 7.47
C LYS A 508 -13.25 17.37 6.64
N ASP A 509 -13.36 17.12 5.33
CA ASP A 509 -14.39 17.77 4.49
C ASP A 509 -15.14 16.81 3.54
N PRO A 510 -16.10 16.01 4.03
CA PRO A 510 -16.96 15.18 3.17
C PRO A 510 -18.21 15.90 2.62
N PHE A 511 -18.51 17.15 3.00
CA PHE A 511 -19.76 17.83 2.61
C PHE A 511 -19.56 19.28 2.19
N ARG A 512 -19.21 19.53 0.93
CA ARG A 512 -19.48 20.83 0.30
C ARG A 512 -19.59 20.78 -1.23
N PHE A 513 -20.32 19.83 -1.78
CA PHE A 513 -20.83 19.93 -3.15
C PHE A 513 -22.21 19.28 -3.27
N GLN A 514 -23.23 19.97 -2.77
CA GLN A 514 -24.60 19.89 -3.30
C GLN A 514 -25.23 21.28 -3.21
N LYS A 515 -25.84 21.71 -4.32
CA LYS A 515 -26.47 23.01 -4.64
C LYS A 515 -25.52 24.15 -5.01
N ARG A 516 -25.17 24.20 -6.30
CA ARG A 516 -25.68 25.21 -7.24
C ARG A 516 -25.74 24.63 -8.64
#